data_AF-A0A7J7GT38-F1
#
_entry.id   AF-A0A7J7GT38-F1
#
_cell.length_a   1.000
_cell.length_b   1.000
_cell.length_c   1.000
_cell.angle_alpha   90.00
_cell.angle_beta   90.00
_cell.angle_gamma   90.00
#
_symmetry.space_group_name_H-M   'P 1'
#
loop_
_entity.id
_entity.type
_entity.pdbx_description
1 polymer ?
#
loop_
_entity_poly.entity_id
_entity_poly.type
_entity_poly.pdbx_seq_one_letter_code
_entity_poly.pdbx_strand_id
1 'polypeptide(L)'
;SDFDFGEQNRFRRAESISISIWKIRFNLLQLGDFDFEAPPPPPPPPPPPSASSTKVSTTVYNLDFDVEVLSLSLKIFIPLILLLGFAVLNLLLGLDNTFGSVFEMGLMGENLTQIVIPVAALVGIVFALFWWFLVSKVRVIGSGLDGYKDRLIEEDEPKEGIDSEEAVAKCAEIQNAISVGATSFLFTQYKYLSIFTVVFGAIMFIFLGSVNGFSTKSEPCTYNQGNLCKLALANVIFTTIAFLLGALTSVLSSFLGMKIATYANARTTLEARKGVGTAFIIAFRSGAVMGFLLAANGLLVLYVCVNLFKLYYGDDWEGLYQSITGYGLGGSSMALFGRVGGGIYMKAADVGADLVGKVERNIPKDDPRNPAVSFYPC
;
A
#
# COMPACT_ATOMS: atom_id res chain seq x y z
N SER A 1 40.27 -26.01 4.94
CA SER A 1 40.14 -25.41 3.60
C SER A 1 38.96 -25.99 2.81
N ASP A 2 37.92 -26.52 3.46
CA ASP A 2 36.66 -26.87 2.79
C ASP A 2 35.53 -26.73 3.80
N PHE A 3 34.96 -25.53 3.89
CA PHE A 3 33.66 -25.34 4.52
C PHE A 3 32.93 -24.23 3.77
N ASP A 4 31.71 -24.57 3.34
CA ASP A 4 30.61 -23.66 3.07
C ASP A 4 30.39 -23.09 1.65
N PHE A 5 30.21 -23.99 0.68
CA PHE A 5 29.48 -23.69 -0.57
C PHE A 5 28.04 -24.23 -0.59
N GLY A 6 27.62 -24.91 0.49
CA GLY A 6 26.34 -25.62 0.59
C GLY A 6 25.21 -24.78 1.22
N GLU A 7 25.52 -23.88 2.15
CA GLU A 7 24.52 -23.14 2.92
C GLU A 7 24.05 -21.87 2.20
N GLN A 8 24.97 -21.20 1.49
CA GLN A 8 24.67 -20.09 0.57
C GLN A 8 23.75 -20.49 -0.60
N ASN A 9 23.82 -21.74 -1.04
CA ASN A 9 22.98 -22.28 -2.12
C ASN A 9 21.58 -22.72 -1.64
N ARG A 10 21.34 -22.82 -0.32
CA ARG A 10 20.00 -23.04 0.25
C ARG A 10 19.27 -21.73 0.53
N PHE A 11 19.97 -20.69 0.99
CA PHE A 11 19.39 -19.34 1.13
C PHE A 11 18.98 -18.73 -0.21
N ARG A 12 19.84 -18.82 -1.25
CA ARG A 12 19.46 -18.40 -2.61
C ARG A 12 18.32 -19.22 -3.21
N ARG A 13 18.18 -20.50 -2.84
CA ARG A 13 17.03 -21.32 -3.25
C ARG A 13 15.75 -20.92 -2.55
N ALA A 14 15.78 -20.56 -1.26
CA ALA A 14 14.59 -20.08 -0.53
C ALA A 14 14.10 -18.72 -1.06
N GLU A 15 15.01 -17.78 -1.36
CA GLU A 15 14.67 -16.52 -2.02
C GLU A 15 14.18 -16.73 -3.45
N SER A 16 14.85 -17.62 -4.22
CA SER A 16 14.42 -17.95 -5.59
C SER A 16 13.09 -18.69 -5.64
N ILE A 17 12.74 -19.48 -4.62
CA ILE A 17 11.43 -20.14 -4.48
C ILE A 17 10.37 -19.11 -4.09
N SER A 18 10.68 -18.17 -3.18
CA SER A 18 9.75 -17.10 -2.79
C SER A 18 9.46 -16.15 -3.96
N ILE A 19 10.48 -15.78 -4.74
CA ILE A 19 10.35 -14.97 -5.96
C ILE A 19 9.64 -15.76 -7.07
N SER A 20 9.94 -17.05 -7.25
CA SER A 20 9.23 -17.91 -8.21
C SER A 20 7.77 -18.12 -7.83
N ILE A 21 7.44 -18.24 -6.53
CA ILE A 21 6.05 -18.30 -6.04
C ILE A 21 5.33 -16.98 -6.29
N TRP A 22 6.01 -15.84 -6.14
CA TRP A 22 5.45 -14.52 -6.47
C TRP A 22 5.21 -14.36 -7.99
N LYS A 23 6.12 -14.88 -8.82
CA LYS A 23 6.03 -14.86 -10.30
C LYS A 23 4.99 -15.85 -10.84
N ILE A 24 4.88 -17.04 -10.25
CA ILE A 24 3.86 -18.05 -10.56
C ILE A 24 2.48 -17.55 -10.11
N ARG A 25 2.37 -16.83 -8.98
CA ARG A 25 1.13 -16.20 -8.51
C ARG A 25 0.69 -15.01 -9.37
N PHE A 26 1.63 -14.30 -10.00
CA PHE A 26 1.33 -13.25 -10.97
C PHE A 26 0.87 -13.82 -12.32
N ASN A 27 1.46 -14.93 -12.78
CA ASN A 27 1.04 -15.62 -14.01
C ASN A 27 -0.26 -16.43 -13.86
N LEU A 28 -0.54 -17.02 -12.69
CA LEU A 28 -1.81 -17.71 -12.42
C LEU A 28 -3.02 -16.76 -12.30
N LEU A 29 -2.80 -15.46 -12.11
CA LEU A 29 -3.85 -14.43 -12.11
C LEU A 29 -4.21 -13.94 -13.52
N GLN A 30 -3.48 -14.37 -14.56
CA GLN A 30 -3.80 -14.10 -15.97
C GLN A 30 -4.54 -15.24 -16.68
N LEU A 31 -4.66 -16.42 -16.06
CA LEU A 31 -5.31 -17.61 -16.65
C LEU A 31 -6.66 -17.94 -15.99
N GLY A 32 -7.39 -16.90 -15.59
CA GLY A 32 -8.76 -17.01 -15.08
C GLY A 32 -9.81 -16.84 -16.18
N ASP A 33 -9.60 -17.38 -17.38
CA ASP A 33 -10.68 -17.59 -18.35
C ASP A 33 -11.49 -18.80 -17.86
N PHE A 34 -12.54 -18.51 -17.08
CA PHE A 34 -13.62 -19.46 -16.87
C PHE A 34 -14.48 -19.46 -18.13
N ASP A 35 -14.25 -20.46 -19.00
CA ASP A 35 -15.16 -20.81 -20.09
C ASP A 35 -16.54 -21.20 -19.49
N PHE A 36 -17.47 -20.25 -19.52
CA PHE A 36 -18.90 -20.56 -19.41
C PHE A 36 -19.39 -20.96 -20.80
N GLU A 37 -19.63 -22.25 -21.01
CA GLU A 37 -20.26 -22.77 -22.22
C GLU A 37 -21.75 -22.36 -22.23
N ALA A 38 -22.05 -21.22 -22.87
CA ALA A 38 -23.40 -20.74 -23.08
C ALA A 38 -24.06 -21.48 -24.27
N PRO A 39 -25.36 -21.83 -24.18
CA PRO A 39 -26.09 -22.44 -25.31
C PRO A 39 -26.21 -21.47 -26.50
N PRO A 40 -26.30 -21.98 -27.75
CA PRO A 40 -26.18 -21.15 -28.95
C PRO A 40 -27.34 -20.13 -29.08
N PRO A 41 -27.06 -18.90 -29.55
CA PRO A 41 -28.07 -17.85 -29.69
C PRO A 41 -29.01 -18.08 -30.89
N PRO A 42 -30.28 -17.62 -30.81
CA PRO A 42 -31.22 -17.64 -31.94
C PRO A 42 -30.82 -16.65 -33.05
N PRO A 43 -31.27 -16.87 -34.30
CA PRO A 43 -30.81 -16.11 -35.46
C PRO A 43 -31.24 -14.63 -35.44
N PRO A 44 -30.43 -13.72 -36.00
CA PRO A 44 -30.66 -12.27 -35.90
C PRO A 44 -31.77 -11.76 -36.83
N PRO A 45 -32.55 -10.74 -36.42
CA PRO A 45 -33.50 -10.03 -37.29
C PRO A 45 -32.80 -9.06 -38.27
N PRO A 46 -33.45 -8.70 -39.40
CA PRO A 46 -32.82 -7.96 -40.51
C PRO A 46 -32.51 -6.48 -40.18
N PRO A 47 -31.50 -5.87 -40.84
CA PRO A 47 -31.01 -4.54 -40.51
C PRO A 47 -31.83 -3.39 -41.16
N PRO A 48 -32.07 -2.28 -40.45
CA PRO A 48 -32.45 -1.00 -41.06
C PRO A 48 -31.22 -0.13 -41.43
N PRO A 49 -31.39 0.87 -42.32
CA PRO A 49 -30.35 1.31 -43.23
C PRO A 49 -29.40 2.41 -42.69
N SER A 50 -28.13 2.24 -43.04
CA SER A 50 -27.07 3.21 -43.32
C SER A 50 -27.09 4.60 -42.64
N ALA A 51 -26.10 4.84 -41.77
CA ALA A 51 -25.49 6.16 -41.60
C ALA A 51 -23.96 6.02 -41.38
N SER A 52 -23.22 6.45 -42.41
CA SER A 52 -21.80 6.83 -42.50
C SER A 52 -20.81 6.34 -41.43
N SER A 53 -19.91 5.44 -41.85
CA SER A 53 -18.66 5.16 -41.14
C SER A 53 -17.73 6.38 -41.18
N THR A 54 -17.38 6.92 -40.02
CA THR A 54 -16.11 7.65 -39.87
C THR A 54 -15.16 6.68 -39.19
N LYS A 55 -14.29 6.04 -39.99
CA LYS A 55 -13.16 5.25 -39.47
C LYS A 55 -12.24 6.20 -38.71
N VAL A 56 -12.32 6.20 -37.39
CA VAL A 56 -11.20 6.66 -36.55
C VAL A 56 -10.34 5.44 -36.30
N SER A 57 -9.21 5.40 -37.00
CA SER A 57 -8.15 4.44 -36.74
C SER A 57 -7.60 4.74 -35.34
N THR A 58 -7.94 3.90 -34.36
CA THR A 58 -7.28 3.92 -33.06
C THR A 58 -5.90 3.31 -33.27
N THR A 59 -4.94 4.16 -33.66
CA THR A 59 -3.52 3.86 -33.50
C THR A 59 -3.29 3.67 -32.01
N VAL A 60 -3.10 2.41 -31.61
CA VAL A 60 -2.61 2.03 -30.28
C VAL A 60 -1.23 2.67 -30.14
N TYR A 61 -1.16 3.82 -29.48
CA TYR A 61 0.09 4.22 -28.86
C TYR A 61 0.32 3.23 -27.73
N ASN A 62 1.19 2.24 -27.99
CA ASN A 62 1.89 1.54 -26.92
C ASN A 62 2.57 2.61 -26.06
N LEU A 63 1.95 2.96 -24.94
CA LEU A 63 2.65 3.58 -23.82
C LEU A 63 3.47 2.47 -23.13
N ASP A 64 4.48 1.98 -23.85
CA ASP A 64 5.67 1.36 -23.27
C ASP A 64 6.56 2.46 -22.66
N PHE A 65 5.98 3.31 -21.80
CA PHE A 65 6.76 4.28 -21.03
C PHE A 65 7.29 3.60 -19.76
N ASP A 66 8.35 2.83 -20.00
CA ASP A 66 9.55 2.76 -19.18
C ASP A 66 9.43 2.41 -17.69
N VAL A 67 9.22 1.12 -17.43
CA VAL A 67 9.69 0.46 -16.18
C VAL A 67 11.21 0.62 -16.00
N GLU A 68 11.96 0.82 -17.09
CA GLU A 68 13.39 1.17 -17.04
C GLU A 68 13.64 2.58 -16.50
N VAL A 69 12.80 3.59 -16.79
CA VAL A 69 12.94 4.96 -16.24
C VAL A 69 12.55 5.00 -14.77
N LEU A 70 11.60 4.19 -14.30
CA LEU A 70 11.30 4.07 -12.86
C LEU A 70 12.44 3.35 -12.12
N SER A 71 13.08 2.36 -12.75
CA SER A 71 14.28 1.67 -12.24
C SER A 71 15.51 2.58 -12.26
N LEU A 72 15.71 3.38 -13.32
CA LEU A 72 16.77 4.38 -13.42
C LEU A 72 16.55 5.52 -12.41
N SER A 73 15.30 5.96 -12.26
CA SER A 73 14.92 6.96 -11.27
C SER A 73 15.18 6.44 -9.87
N LEU A 74 14.81 5.20 -9.51
CA LEU A 74 15.17 4.64 -8.20
C LEU A 74 16.68 4.47 -8.01
N LYS A 75 17.41 4.04 -9.05
CA LYS A 75 18.88 3.85 -8.99
C LYS A 75 19.66 5.16 -8.89
N ILE A 76 19.09 6.29 -9.34
CA ILE A 76 19.73 7.62 -9.29
C ILE A 76 19.20 8.44 -8.11
N PHE A 77 17.89 8.40 -7.81
CA PHE A 77 17.30 9.18 -6.72
C PHE A 77 17.65 8.67 -5.33
N ILE A 78 17.74 7.35 -5.11
CA ILE A 78 18.12 6.81 -3.80
C ILE A 78 19.53 7.26 -3.40
N PRO A 79 20.57 7.13 -4.25
CA PRO A 79 21.88 7.66 -3.92
C PRO A 79 21.90 9.19 -3.87
N LEU A 80 21.10 9.90 -4.68
CA LEU A 80 21.05 11.38 -4.65
C LEU A 80 20.36 11.93 -3.39
N ILE A 81 19.30 11.28 -2.90
CA ILE A 81 18.63 11.61 -1.63
C ILE A 81 19.54 11.27 -0.43
N LEU A 82 20.26 10.15 -0.49
CA LEU A 82 21.27 9.81 0.51
C LEU A 82 22.43 10.81 0.48
N LEU A 83 22.87 11.27 -0.70
CA LEU A 83 23.88 12.32 -0.85
C LEU A 83 23.40 13.69 -0.37
N LEU A 84 22.15 14.07 -0.65
CA LEU A 84 21.59 15.33 -0.16
C LEU A 84 21.37 15.29 1.35
N GLY A 85 20.87 14.18 1.89
CA GLY A 85 20.75 13.95 3.32
C GLY A 85 22.12 13.99 4.01
N PHE A 86 23.15 13.43 3.36
CA PHE A 86 24.53 13.46 3.83
C PHE A 86 25.17 14.85 3.72
N ALA A 87 24.88 15.62 2.68
CA ALA A 87 25.36 17.00 2.53
C ALA A 87 24.75 17.92 3.60
N VAL A 88 23.46 17.77 3.89
CA VAL A 88 22.77 18.51 4.96
C VAL A 88 23.28 18.08 6.34
N LEU A 89 23.53 16.79 6.56
CA LEU A 89 24.07 16.27 7.81
C LEU A 89 25.52 16.71 8.05
N ASN A 90 26.36 16.74 7.01
CA ASN A 90 27.73 17.25 7.09
C ASN A 90 27.78 18.77 7.30
N LEU A 91 26.86 19.52 6.68
CA LEU A 91 26.74 20.96 6.91
C LEU A 91 26.28 21.28 8.34
N LEU A 92 25.45 20.42 8.94
CA LEU A 92 24.95 20.58 10.32
C LEU A 92 25.94 20.10 11.40
N LEU A 93 26.80 19.12 11.09
CA LEU A 93 27.68 18.48 12.09
C LEU A 93 29.18 18.76 11.91
N GLY A 94 29.61 19.41 10.82
CA GLY A 94 30.99 19.88 10.66
C GLY A 94 32.07 18.79 10.71
N LEU A 95 31.77 17.56 10.25
CA LEU A 95 32.70 16.44 10.27
C LEU A 95 33.43 16.30 8.93
N ASP A 96 34.74 16.55 8.94
CA ASP A 96 35.63 16.36 7.80
C ASP A 96 35.81 14.86 7.42
N ASN A 97 35.51 14.56 6.16
CA ASN A 97 36.15 13.57 5.28
C ASN A 97 36.79 12.31 5.90
N THR A 98 35.98 11.40 6.46
CA THR A 98 36.44 10.02 6.72
C THR A 98 35.36 8.99 6.37
N PHE A 99 35.09 8.77 5.08
CA PHE A 99 34.15 7.70 4.65
C PHE A 99 34.67 6.79 3.52
N GLY A 100 35.90 7.01 3.03
CA GLY A 100 36.51 6.18 1.98
C GLY A 100 36.88 4.75 2.39
N SER A 101 36.89 4.44 3.69
CA SER A 101 37.30 3.12 4.23
C SER A 101 36.18 2.37 4.97
N VAL A 102 34.92 2.81 4.87
CA VAL A 102 33.79 2.25 5.63
C VAL A 102 33.10 1.07 4.92
N PHE A 103 33.43 0.81 3.65
CA PHE A 103 32.73 -0.18 2.85
C PHE A 103 33.33 -1.60 2.87
N GLU A 104 34.49 -1.81 3.50
CA GLU A 104 34.99 -3.16 3.79
C GLU A 104 34.64 -3.56 5.24
N MET A 105 33.83 -4.62 5.35
CA MET A 105 33.41 -5.31 6.58
C MET A 105 32.51 -4.53 7.55
N GLY A 106 31.18 -4.66 7.41
CA GLY A 106 30.25 -4.72 8.57
C GLY A 106 30.40 -3.65 9.66
N LEU A 107 30.74 -2.40 9.31
CA LEU A 107 31.20 -1.38 10.26
C LEU A 107 30.17 -0.27 10.54
N MET A 108 28.88 -0.57 10.42
CA MET A 108 27.90 0.19 11.22
C MET A 108 27.82 -0.48 12.58
N GLY A 109 28.40 0.13 13.61
CA GLY A 109 28.29 -0.37 14.98
C GLY A 109 26.82 -0.57 15.37
N GLU A 110 26.54 -1.53 16.25
CA GLU A 110 25.16 -1.88 16.65
C GLU A 110 24.34 -0.65 17.10
N ASN A 111 25.00 0.26 17.81
CA ASN A 111 24.44 1.54 18.26
C ASN A 111 24.02 2.44 17.09
N LEU A 112 24.78 2.45 15.99
CA LEU A 112 24.46 3.25 14.81
C LEU A 112 23.24 2.68 14.09
N THR A 113 23.16 1.35 13.94
CA THR A 113 22.01 0.69 13.31
C THR A 113 20.71 0.92 14.10
N GLN A 114 20.77 0.91 15.43
CA GLN A 114 19.64 1.24 16.31
C GLN A 114 19.14 2.68 16.15
N ILE A 115 20.00 3.61 15.71
CA ILE A 115 19.62 5.01 15.48
C ILE A 115 19.14 5.21 14.04
N VAL A 116 19.84 4.65 13.06
CA VAL A 116 19.58 4.89 11.63
C VAL A 116 18.20 4.39 11.21
N ILE A 117 17.77 3.22 11.67
CA ILE A 117 16.48 2.63 11.28
C ILE A 117 15.28 3.52 11.70
N PRO A 118 15.10 3.88 12.98
CA PRO A 118 13.99 4.73 13.39
C PRO A 118 14.11 6.15 12.82
N VAL A 119 15.32 6.70 12.66
CA VAL A 119 15.51 8.01 12.02
C VAL A 119 15.05 7.98 10.55
N ALA A 120 15.41 6.95 9.79
CA ALA A 120 14.96 6.80 8.41
C ALA A 120 13.43 6.68 8.31
N ALA A 121 12.80 5.93 9.24
CA ALA A 121 11.35 5.83 9.30
C ALA A 121 10.70 7.19 9.63
N LEU A 122 11.23 7.93 10.60
CA LEU A 122 10.72 9.25 10.95
C LEU A 122 10.85 10.25 9.80
N VAL A 123 11.99 10.25 9.09
CA VAL A 123 12.20 11.07 7.89
C VAL A 123 11.15 10.71 6.83
N GLY A 124 10.86 9.42 6.61
CA GLY A 124 9.80 8.98 5.70
C GLY A 124 8.41 9.49 6.08
N ILE A 125 8.06 9.46 7.37
CA ILE A 125 6.78 10.00 7.87
C ILE A 125 6.71 11.51 7.69
N VAL A 126 7.77 12.24 8.05
CA VAL A 126 7.84 13.71 7.88
C VAL A 126 7.72 14.08 6.39
N PHE A 127 8.38 13.33 5.51
CA PHE A 127 8.29 13.53 4.07
C PHE A 127 6.88 13.26 3.54
N ALA A 128 6.20 12.22 4.02
CA ALA A 128 4.81 11.96 3.68
C ALA A 128 3.89 13.11 4.15
N LEU A 129 4.06 13.61 5.38
CA LEU A 129 3.28 14.75 5.89
C LEU A 129 3.55 16.03 5.10
N PHE A 130 4.79 16.26 4.67
CA PHE A 130 5.15 17.39 3.81
C PHE A 130 4.42 17.34 2.47
N TRP A 131 4.37 16.18 1.81
CA TRP A 131 3.60 16.03 0.57
C TRP A 131 2.10 16.19 0.79
N TRP A 132 1.59 15.69 1.91
CA TRP A 132 0.19 15.86 2.25
C TRP A 132 -0.15 17.34 2.45
N PHE A 133 0.72 18.11 3.11
CA PHE A 133 0.59 19.56 3.25
C PHE A 133 0.62 20.30 1.90
N LEU A 134 1.45 19.86 0.95
CA LEU A 134 1.45 20.42 -0.39
C LEU A 134 0.15 20.12 -1.15
N VAL A 135 -0.43 18.93 -0.96
CA VAL A 135 -1.74 18.58 -1.53
C VAL A 135 -2.87 19.36 -0.84
N SER A 136 -2.77 19.63 0.46
CA SER A 136 -3.79 20.39 1.20
C SER A 136 -3.88 21.86 0.80
N LYS A 137 -2.87 22.42 0.11
CA LYS A 137 -2.93 23.78 -0.45
C LYS A 137 -4.04 23.94 -1.49
N VAL A 138 -4.44 22.86 -2.15
CA VAL A 138 -5.62 22.86 -3.03
C VAL A 138 -6.87 22.88 -2.14
N ARG A 139 -7.49 24.07 -2.04
CA ARG A 139 -8.70 24.29 -1.23
C ARG A 139 -9.91 23.69 -1.95
N VAL A 140 -10.61 22.80 -1.25
CA VAL A 140 -11.92 22.27 -1.64
C VAL A 140 -12.89 22.81 -0.61
N ILE A 141 -13.65 23.85 -0.95
CA ILE A 141 -14.62 24.46 -0.04
C ILE A 141 -15.94 23.72 -0.21
N GLY A 142 -16.37 23.01 0.83
CA GLY A 142 -17.71 22.43 0.90
C GLY A 142 -18.73 23.48 1.33
N SER A 143 -19.92 23.45 0.75
CA SER A 143 -21.07 24.25 1.16
C SER A 143 -21.57 23.77 2.53
N GLY A 144 -20.90 24.20 3.61
CA GLY A 144 -21.18 23.75 4.96
C GLY A 144 -20.55 24.66 6.01
N LEU A 145 -21.23 25.76 6.30
CA LEU A 145 -21.29 26.39 7.63
C LEU A 145 -20.11 27.20 8.21
N ASP A 146 -19.19 27.77 7.41
CA ASP A 146 -18.26 28.80 7.94
C ASP A 146 -17.73 29.79 6.87
N GLY A 147 -18.63 30.58 6.26
CA GLY A 147 -18.28 31.44 5.12
C GLY A 147 -18.42 32.96 5.29
N TYR A 148 -18.65 33.49 6.49
CA TYR A 148 -18.68 34.96 6.72
C TYR A 148 -17.29 35.55 7.02
N LYS A 149 -16.23 34.74 7.13
CA LYS A 149 -14.88 35.22 7.43
C LYS A 149 -13.85 34.52 6.56
N ASP A 150 -13.67 35.04 5.35
CA ASP A 150 -12.37 35.17 4.64
C ASP A 150 -12.63 35.50 3.17
N ARG A 151 -13.22 36.68 2.93
CA ARG A 151 -13.20 37.35 1.64
C ARG A 151 -12.12 38.43 1.63
N LEU A 152 -10.86 38.06 1.83
CA LEU A 152 -9.74 38.98 1.59
C LEU A 152 -8.47 38.19 1.19
N ILE A 153 -8.04 38.42 -0.06
CA ILE A 153 -6.71 38.17 -0.64
C ILE A 153 -6.52 36.70 -1.08
N GLU A 154 -6.45 36.37 -2.37
CA GLU A 154 -5.44 36.79 -3.34
C GLU A 154 -6.06 36.83 -4.77
N GLU A 155 -5.82 37.93 -5.49
CA GLU A 155 -6.19 38.12 -6.90
C GLU A 155 -5.25 37.27 -7.79
N ASP A 156 -5.61 36.00 -8.01
CA ASP A 156 -5.23 35.30 -9.23
C ASP A 156 -6.42 35.41 -10.20
N GLU A 157 -6.22 36.15 -11.28
CA GLU A 157 -7.16 36.41 -12.38
C GLU A 157 -8.19 35.28 -12.60
N PRO A 158 -9.49 35.52 -12.31
CA PRO A 158 -10.54 34.56 -12.61
C PRO A 158 -10.78 34.60 -14.12
N LYS A 159 -10.15 33.68 -14.85
CA LYS A 159 -10.63 33.32 -16.18
C LYS A 159 -12.03 32.72 -16.01
N GLU A 160 -13.03 33.54 -16.32
CA GLU A 160 -14.44 33.25 -16.61
C GLU A 160 -15.10 32.08 -15.85
N GLY A 161 -16.14 32.42 -15.09
CA GLY A 161 -17.25 31.49 -14.85
C GLY A 161 -17.77 31.49 -13.42
N ILE A 162 -18.98 32.01 -13.27
CA ILE A 162 -19.90 31.80 -12.14
C ILE A 162 -20.11 30.29 -11.86
N ASP A 163 -19.82 29.42 -12.84
CA ASP A 163 -19.83 27.95 -12.74
C ASP A 163 -18.69 27.35 -11.89
N SER A 164 -17.63 28.11 -11.61
CA SER A 164 -16.44 27.57 -10.94
C SER A 164 -16.63 27.30 -9.45
N GLU A 165 -17.38 28.17 -8.76
CA GLU A 165 -17.65 28.04 -7.32
C GLU A 165 -18.70 26.94 -7.06
N GLU A 166 -19.74 26.86 -7.89
CA GLU A 166 -20.72 25.76 -7.87
C GLU A 166 -20.06 24.41 -8.20
N ALA A 167 -19.17 24.37 -9.20
CA ALA A 167 -18.43 23.14 -9.54
C ALA A 167 -17.52 22.68 -8.40
N VAL A 168 -16.84 23.60 -7.70
CA VAL A 168 -16.03 23.28 -6.52
C VAL A 168 -16.90 22.72 -5.40
N ALA A 169 -18.07 23.32 -5.14
CA ALA A 169 -19.00 22.83 -4.13
C ALA A 169 -19.55 21.44 -4.47
N LYS A 170 -19.92 21.18 -5.74
CA LYS A 170 -20.36 19.84 -6.18
C LYS A 170 -19.24 18.80 -6.10
N CYS A 171 -18.01 19.15 -6.47
CA CYS A 171 -16.86 18.25 -6.29
C CYS A 171 -16.66 17.87 -4.82
N ALA A 172 -16.84 18.82 -3.90
CA ALA A 172 -16.74 18.57 -2.46
C ALA A 172 -17.86 17.64 -1.96
N GLU A 173 -19.09 17.81 -2.45
CA GLU A 173 -20.22 16.95 -2.11
C GLU A 173 -20.00 15.50 -2.58
N ILE A 174 -19.58 15.32 -3.84
CA ILE A 174 -19.26 14.00 -4.41
C ILE A 174 -18.11 13.34 -3.65
N GLN A 175 -17.06 14.11 -3.32
CA GLN A 175 -15.96 13.63 -2.50
C GLN A 175 -16.44 13.10 -1.14
N ASN A 176 -17.36 13.83 -0.49
CA ASN A 176 -17.90 13.43 0.79
C ASN A 176 -18.71 12.13 0.66
N ALA A 177 -19.56 11.99 -0.37
CA ALA A 177 -20.29 10.76 -0.66
C ALA A 177 -19.35 9.55 -0.84
N ILE A 178 -18.30 9.69 -1.65
CA ILE A 178 -17.28 8.65 -1.86
C ILE A 178 -16.55 8.33 -0.55
N SER A 179 -16.15 9.34 0.22
CA SER A 179 -15.43 9.17 1.48
C SER A 179 -16.27 8.43 2.52
N VAL A 180 -17.56 8.75 2.64
CA VAL A 180 -18.50 8.07 3.53
C VAL A 180 -18.74 6.63 3.08
N GLY A 181 -18.95 6.39 1.78
CA GLY A 181 -19.15 5.06 1.22
C GLY A 181 -17.93 4.16 1.45
N ALA A 182 -16.73 4.64 1.10
CA ALA A 182 -15.48 3.91 1.28
C ALA A 182 -15.20 3.61 2.77
N THR A 183 -15.41 4.60 3.64
CA THR A 183 -15.23 4.43 5.09
C THR A 183 -16.22 3.40 5.66
N SER A 184 -17.48 3.42 5.24
CA SER A 184 -18.51 2.47 5.70
C SER A 184 -18.23 1.03 5.25
N PHE A 185 -17.77 0.87 4.01
CA PHE A 185 -17.35 -0.43 3.49
C PHE A 185 -16.14 -0.98 4.26
N LEU A 186 -15.09 -0.18 4.43
CA LEU A 186 -13.89 -0.65 5.16
C LEU A 186 -14.19 -0.99 6.62
N PHE A 187 -15.02 -0.23 7.33
CA PHE A 187 -15.41 -0.59 8.70
C PHE A 187 -16.15 -1.93 8.75
N THR A 188 -17.04 -2.18 7.80
CA THR A 188 -17.74 -3.46 7.69
C THR A 188 -16.76 -4.59 7.41
N GLN A 189 -15.85 -4.42 6.45
CA GLN A 189 -14.83 -5.40 6.13
C GLN A 189 -13.92 -5.68 7.34
N TYR A 190 -13.44 -4.65 8.02
CA TYR A 190 -12.58 -4.78 9.20
C TYR A 190 -13.26 -5.48 10.37
N LYS A 191 -14.58 -5.31 10.53
CA LYS A 191 -15.33 -6.07 11.53
C LYS A 191 -15.21 -7.58 11.29
N TYR A 192 -15.44 -8.05 10.06
CA TYR A 192 -15.29 -9.47 9.73
C TYR A 192 -13.83 -9.94 9.81
N LEU A 193 -12.89 -9.12 9.34
CA LEU A 193 -11.46 -9.44 9.41
C LEU A 193 -10.96 -9.55 10.84
N SER A 194 -11.45 -8.72 11.76
CA SER A 194 -11.06 -8.80 13.17
C SER A 194 -11.44 -10.15 13.80
N ILE A 195 -12.64 -10.66 13.48
CA ILE A 195 -13.10 -11.98 13.94
C ILE A 195 -12.20 -13.08 13.36
N PHE A 196 -11.94 -13.04 12.05
CA PHE A 196 -11.04 -13.98 11.39
C PHE A 196 -9.63 -13.94 12.02
N THR A 197 -9.10 -12.75 12.30
CA THR A 197 -7.77 -12.56 12.91
C THR A 197 -7.69 -13.26 14.26
N VAL A 198 -8.68 -13.07 15.12
CA VAL A 198 -8.69 -13.66 16.47
C VAL A 198 -8.83 -15.17 16.39
N VAL A 199 -9.72 -15.68 15.53
CA VAL A 199 -9.93 -17.13 15.36
C VAL A 199 -8.66 -17.78 14.79
N PHE A 200 -8.07 -17.22 13.73
CA PHE A 200 -6.86 -17.76 13.13
C PHE A 200 -5.67 -17.66 14.08
N GLY A 201 -5.56 -16.59 14.86
CA GLY A 201 -4.56 -16.45 15.92
C GLY A 201 -4.69 -17.50 17.01
N ALA A 202 -5.92 -17.84 17.42
CA ALA A 202 -6.20 -18.91 18.38
C ALA A 202 -5.85 -20.30 17.80
N ILE A 203 -6.20 -20.55 16.53
CA ILE A 203 -5.81 -21.78 15.82
C ILE A 203 -4.29 -21.89 15.76
N MET A 204 -3.59 -20.82 15.39
CA MET A 204 -2.13 -20.79 15.36
C MET A 204 -1.53 -21.11 16.72
N PHE A 205 -2.05 -20.50 17.79
CA PHE A 205 -1.61 -20.77 19.15
C PHE A 205 -1.77 -22.25 19.54
N ILE A 206 -2.93 -22.85 19.22
CA ILE A 206 -3.21 -24.26 19.53
C ILE A 206 -2.32 -25.20 18.72
N PHE A 207 -2.20 -24.98 17.41
CA PHE A 207 -1.42 -25.84 16.52
C PHE A 207 0.07 -25.79 16.85
N LEU A 208 0.63 -24.59 17.00
CA LEU A 208 2.05 -24.42 17.36
C LEU A 208 2.33 -24.90 18.78
N GLY A 209 1.38 -24.70 19.72
CA GLY A 209 1.50 -25.21 21.10
C GLY A 209 1.42 -26.73 21.20
N SER A 210 0.64 -27.38 20.32
CA SER A 210 0.45 -28.83 20.29
C SER A 210 1.71 -29.59 19.87
N VAL A 211 2.55 -29.02 19.00
CA VAL A 211 3.80 -29.66 18.52
C VAL A 211 4.68 -30.15 19.68
N ASN A 212 4.79 -29.32 20.73
CA ASN A 212 5.60 -29.64 21.92
C ASN A 212 4.73 -30.00 23.13
N GLY A 213 3.46 -30.36 22.93
CA GLY A 213 2.53 -30.76 23.98
C GLY A 213 2.33 -29.73 25.09
N PHE A 214 2.40 -28.42 24.76
CA PHE A 214 2.42 -27.32 25.73
C PHE A 214 3.48 -27.47 26.84
N SER A 215 4.56 -28.21 26.55
CA SER A 215 5.64 -28.47 27.50
C SER A 215 6.30 -27.16 27.93
N THR A 216 6.38 -26.96 29.24
CA THR A 216 7.03 -25.81 29.88
C THR A 216 8.53 -26.06 30.14
N LYS A 217 9.14 -27.01 29.43
CA LYS A 217 10.57 -27.32 29.58
C LYS A 217 11.39 -26.54 28.56
N SER A 218 12.54 -26.05 28.99
CA SER A 218 13.58 -25.50 28.11
C SER A 218 14.25 -26.65 27.37
N GLU A 219 14.22 -26.61 26.04
CA GLU A 219 14.90 -27.57 25.17
C GLU A 219 16.28 -27.03 24.74
N PRO A 220 17.24 -27.92 24.43
CA PRO A 220 18.52 -27.51 23.85
C PRO A 220 18.28 -26.84 22.50
N CYS A 221 19.02 -25.77 22.22
CA CYS A 221 18.92 -25.06 20.95
C CYS A 221 19.26 -25.95 19.76
N THR A 222 18.47 -25.84 18.68
CA THR A 222 18.66 -26.54 17.39
C THR A 222 20.03 -26.27 16.77
N TYR A 223 20.56 -25.06 16.94
CA TYR A 223 21.86 -24.66 16.40
C TYR A 223 23.06 -25.00 17.30
N ASN A 224 22.87 -25.12 18.62
CA ASN A 224 23.96 -25.39 19.55
C ASN A 224 23.46 -26.17 20.77
N GLN A 225 23.78 -27.48 20.82
CA GLN A 225 23.33 -28.41 21.86
C GLN A 225 23.85 -28.08 23.27
N GLY A 226 24.80 -27.14 23.41
CA GLY A 226 25.33 -26.66 24.69
C GLY A 226 24.53 -25.54 25.35
N ASN A 227 23.65 -24.84 24.61
CA ASN A 227 22.87 -23.72 25.14
C ASN A 227 21.39 -24.10 25.28
N LEU A 228 20.77 -23.64 26.37
CA LEU A 228 19.34 -23.80 26.61
C LEU A 228 18.58 -22.66 25.92
N CYS A 229 17.71 -23.00 24.99
CA CYS A 229 16.84 -22.04 24.32
C CYS A 229 15.64 -21.67 25.20
N LYS A 230 15.01 -20.53 24.88
CA LYS A 230 13.83 -20.07 25.61
C LYS A 230 12.66 -21.04 25.46
N LEU A 231 11.70 -20.90 26.36
CA LEU A 231 10.54 -21.78 26.47
C LEU A 231 9.77 -21.87 25.15
N ALA A 232 9.55 -23.09 24.63
CA ALA A 232 8.78 -23.31 23.40
C ALA A 232 7.40 -22.64 23.45
N LEU A 233 6.71 -22.72 24.59
CA LEU A 233 5.44 -22.04 24.80
C LEU A 233 5.55 -20.51 24.66
N ALA A 234 6.65 -19.90 25.10
CA ALA A 234 6.88 -18.47 24.93
C ALA A 234 6.99 -18.12 23.45
N ASN A 235 7.73 -18.90 22.65
CA ASN A 235 7.85 -18.69 21.20
C ASN A 235 6.50 -18.69 20.52
N VAL A 236 5.61 -19.59 20.92
CA VAL A 236 4.24 -19.62 20.38
C VAL A 236 3.48 -18.35 20.75
N ILE A 237 3.54 -17.91 22.01
CA ILE A 237 2.88 -16.66 22.47
C ILE A 237 3.41 -15.45 21.69
N PHE A 238 4.73 -15.28 21.57
CA PHE A 238 5.34 -14.17 20.83
C PHE A 238 5.01 -14.21 19.33
N THR A 239 4.92 -15.40 18.74
CA THR A 239 4.49 -15.57 17.34
C THR A 239 3.04 -15.13 17.16
N THR A 240 2.14 -15.50 18.07
CA THR A 240 0.74 -15.08 18.03
C THR A 240 0.61 -13.55 18.23
N ILE A 241 1.40 -12.96 19.13
CA ILE A 241 1.43 -11.50 19.33
C ILE A 241 1.95 -10.81 18.06
N ALA A 242 3.04 -11.31 17.47
CA ALA A 242 3.59 -10.77 16.22
C ALA A 242 2.56 -10.85 15.08
N PHE A 243 1.82 -11.95 14.98
CA PHE A 243 0.71 -12.12 14.03
C PHE A 243 -0.37 -11.05 14.21
N LEU A 244 -0.82 -10.80 15.44
CA LEU A 244 -1.81 -9.76 15.72
C LEU A 244 -1.28 -8.35 15.40
N LEU A 245 -0.01 -8.07 15.73
CA LEU A 245 0.65 -6.80 15.39
C LEU A 245 0.76 -6.59 13.88
N GLY A 246 1.11 -7.65 13.14
CA GLY A 246 1.16 -7.61 11.67
C GLY A 246 -0.21 -7.36 11.04
N ALA A 247 -1.25 -8.03 11.56
CA ALA A 247 -2.62 -7.82 11.12
C ALA A 247 -3.08 -6.37 11.39
N LEU A 248 -2.85 -5.85 12.59
CA LEU A 248 -3.20 -4.48 12.96
C LEU A 248 -2.50 -3.45 12.06
N THR A 249 -1.21 -3.65 11.79
CA THR A 249 -0.43 -2.76 10.91
C THR A 249 -0.93 -2.78 9.48
N SER A 250 -1.40 -3.92 8.99
CA SER A 250 -2.01 -4.08 7.66
C SER A 250 -3.37 -3.37 7.55
N VAL A 251 -4.18 -3.42 8.61
CA VAL A 251 -5.46 -2.68 8.69
C VAL A 251 -5.21 -1.17 8.74
N LEU A 252 -4.26 -0.72 9.56
CA LEU A 252 -3.90 0.70 9.67
C LEU A 252 -3.35 1.25 8.35
N SER A 253 -2.46 0.52 7.67
CA SER A 253 -1.92 0.93 6.37
C SER A 253 -3.02 1.05 5.30
N SER A 254 -3.95 0.09 5.26
CA SER A 254 -5.08 0.11 4.33
C SER A 254 -6.02 1.30 4.61
N PHE A 255 -6.27 1.61 5.88
CA PHE A 255 -7.10 2.77 6.26
C PHE A 255 -6.45 4.10 5.89
N LEU A 256 -5.16 4.28 6.18
CA LEU A 256 -4.41 5.49 5.84
C LEU A 256 -4.34 5.70 4.32
N GLY A 257 -4.11 4.63 3.55
CA GLY A 257 -4.12 4.67 2.09
C GLY A 257 -5.47 5.11 1.52
N MET A 258 -6.57 4.58 2.03
CA MET A 258 -7.90 5.03 1.63
C MET A 258 -8.12 6.51 1.97
N LYS A 259 -7.75 6.97 3.17
CA LYS A 259 -7.95 8.36 3.60
C LYS A 259 -7.22 9.37 2.70
N ILE A 260 -6.00 9.07 2.28
CA ILE A 260 -5.28 9.97 1.37
C ILE A 260 -5.86 9.92 -0.06
N ALA A 261 -6.29 8.75 -0.53
CA ALA A 261 -6.92 8.60 -1.84
C ALA A 261 -8.25 9.37 -1.92
N THR A 262 -9.14 9.20 -0.93
CA THR A 262 -10.43 9.93 -0.87
C THR A 262 -10.28 11.40 -0.51
N TYR A 263 -9.08 11.83 -0.08
CA TYR A 263 -8.75 13.23 0.12
C TYR A 263 -8.24 13.88 -1.18
N ALA A 264 -7.47 13.17 -1.98
CA ALA A 264 -6.78 13.72 -3.14
C ALA A 264 -7.61 13.71 -4.44
N ASN A 265 -8.52 12.76 -4.61
CA ASN A 265 -9.39 12.61 -5.78
C ASN A 265 -10.07 13.92 -6.23
N ALA A 266 -10.83 14.61 -5.38
CA ALA A 266 -11.47 15.87 -5.79
C ALA A 266 -10.46 17.00 -6.09
N ARG A 267 -9.32 17.02 -5.38
CA ARG A 267 -8.26 18.01 -5.61
C ARG A 267 -7.59 17.81 -6.97
N THR A 268 -7.38 16.56 -7.37
CA THR A 268 -6.89 16.21 -8.71
C THR A 268 -7.86 16.70 -9.78
N THR A 269 -9.17 16.52 -9.59
CA THR A 269 -10.19 17.01 -10.53
C THR A 269 -10.20 18.53 -10.65
N LEU A 270 -10.08 19.27 -9.54
CA LEU A 270 -10.00 20.72 -9.58
C LEU A 270 -8.74 21.22 -10.30
N GLU A 271 -7.60 20.57 -10.07
CA GLU A 271 -6.33 20.93 -10.72
C GLU A 271 -6.25 20.49 -12.19
N ALA A 272 -7.09 19.56 -12.62
CA ALA A 272 -7.23 19.19 -14.03
C ALA A 272 -7.78 20.35 -14.89
N ARG A 273 -8.47 21.32 -14.29
CA ARG A 273 -8.91 22.55 -14.97
C ARG A 273 -7.73 23.41 -15.46
N LYS A 274 -6.56 23.29 -14.81
CA LYS A 274 -5.33 24.03 -15.17
C LYS A 274 -4.43 23.25 -16.13
N GLY A 275 -4.76 21.98 -16.41
CA GLY A 275 -4.03 21.11 -17.32
C GLY A 275 -3.69 19.74 -16.73
N VAL A 276 -3.19 18.85 -17.59
CA VAL A 276 -2.85 17.48 -17.21
C VAL A 276 -1.63 17.42 -16.28
N GLY A 277 -0.65 18.31 -16.49
CA GLY A 277 0.57 18.34 -15.67
C GLY A 277 0.32 18.66 -14.19
N THR A 278 -0.55 19.63 -13.91
CA THR A 278 -0.92 20.02 -12.54
C THR A 278 -1.72 18.93 -11.84
N ALA A 279 -2.70 18.32 -12.53
CA ALA A 279 -3.45 17.18 -12.01
C ALA A 279 -2.54 15.98 -11.70
N PHE A 280 -1.64 15.65 -12.63
CA PHE A 280 -0.68 14.56 -12.43
C PHE A 280 0.22 14.78 -11.22
N ILE A 281 0.71 16.01 -11.00
CA ILE A 281 1.55 16.34 -9.84
C ILE A 281 0.77 16.12 -8.53
N ILE A 282 -0.50 16.50 -8.44
CA ILE A 282 -1.31 16.26 -7.23
C ILE A 282 -1.56 14.78 -6.99
N ALA A 283 -1.94 14.03 -8.04
CA ALA A 283 -2.15 12.59 -7.96
C ALA A 283 -0.85 11.82 -7.60
N PHE A 284 0.28 12.23 -8.15
CA PHE A 284 1.57 11.64 -7.85
C PHE A 284 2.01 11.95 -6.41
N ARG A 285 1.84 13.21 -5.96
CA ARG A 285 2.14 13.60 -4.57
C ARG A 285 1.29 12.82 -3.57
N SER A 286 -0.01 12.65 -3.82
CA SER A 286 -0.87 11.86 -2.94
C SER A 286 -0.49 10.37 -2.91
N GLY A 287 -0.11 9.81 -4.07
CA GLY A 287 0.46 8.46 -4.15
C GLY A 287 1.77 8.31 -3.36
N ALA A 288 2.64 9.32 -3.42
CA ALA A 288 3.86 9.35 -2.63
C ALA A 288 3.58 9.39 -1.12
N VAL A 289 2.60 10.19 -0.66
CA VAL A 289 2.17 10.20 0.75
C VAL A 289 1.81 8.78 1.21
N MET A 290 0.98 8.07 0.42
CA MET A 290 0.63 6.68 0.72
C MET A 290 1.87 5.78 0.79
N GLY A 291 2.73 5.80 -0.23
CA GLY A 291 3.90 4.92 -0.30
C GLY A 291 4.89 5.13 0.86
N PHE A 292 5.27 6.37 1.13
CA PHE A 292 6.23 6.69 2.19
C PHE A 292 5.66 6.43 3.58
N LEU A 293 4.39 6.77 3.82
CA LEU A 293 3.74 6.51 5.12
C LEU A 293 3.65 5.01 5.40
N LEU A 294 3.30 4.20 4.38
CA LEU A 294 3.19 2.75 4.53
C LEU A 294 4.55 2.08 4.75
N ALA A 295 5.56 2.46 3.96
CA ALA A 295 6.91 1.93 4.10
C ALA A 295 7.53 2.29 5.45
N ALA A 296 7.42 3.56 5.87
CA ALA A 296 7.96 4.02 7.13
C ALA A 296 7.24 3.42 8.34
N ASN A 297 5.90 3.34 8.31
CA ASN A 297 5.14 2.73 9.40
C ASN A 297 5.43 1.22 9.51
N GLY A 298 5.52 0.51 8.39
CA GLY A 298 5.86 -0.92 8.38
C GLY A 298 7.26 -1.19 8.94
N LEU A 299 8.25 -0.35 8.58
CA LEU A 299 9.61 -0.44 9.10
C LEU A 299 9.68 -0.11 10.59
N LEU A 300 9.00 0.97 11.02
CA LEU A 300 8.99 1.41 12.42
C LEU A 300 8.36 0.35 13.33
N VAL A 301 7.20 -0.20 12.95
CA VAL A 301 6.54 -1.23 13.75
C VAL A 301 7.38 -2.50 13.82
N LEU A 302 8.00 -2.91 12.71
CA LEU A 302 8.89 -4.07 12.70
C LEU A 302 10.12 -3.84 13.61
N TYR A 303 10.74 -2.66 13.53
CA TYR A 303 11.87 -2.28 14.37
C TYR A 303 11.50 -2.29 15.86
N VAL A 304 10.37 -1.68 16.23
CA VAL A 304 9.88 -1.69 17.62
C VAL A 304 9.59 -3.12 18.08
N CYS A 305 8.97 -3.95 17.25
CA CYS A 305 8.68 -5.34 17.54
C CYS A 305 9.95 -6.15 17.82
N VAL A 306 10.98 -6.02 16.96
CA VAL A 306 12.28 -6.67 17.12
C VAL A 306 12.94 -6.27 18.44
N ASN A 307 12.99 -4.98 18.75
CA ASN A 307 13.61 -4.50 19.98
C ASN A 307 12.85 -4.93 21.24
N LEU A 308 11.51 -4.92 21.20
CA LEU A 308 10.68 -5.35 22.31
C LEU A 308 10.83 -6.86 22.56
N PHE A 309 10.93 -7.67 21.51
CA PHE A 309 11.13 -9.10 21.63
C PHE A 309 12.57 -9.40 22.11
N LYS A 310 13.56 -8.61 21.68
CA LYS A 310 14.96 -8.76 22.13
C LYS A 310 15.09 -8.67 23.65
N LEU A 311 14.28 -7.85 24.33
CA LEU A 311 14.27 -7.76 25.80
C LEU A 311 13.91 -9.09 26.49
N TYR A 312 13.09 -9.92 25.85
CA TYR A 312 12.70 -11.23 26.39
C TYR A 312 13.65 -12.36 25.96
N TYR A 313 14.04 -12.36 24.68
CA TYR A 313 14.84 -13.42 24.08
C TYR A 313 16.32 -13.34 24.46
N GLY A 314 16.87 -12.14 24.70
CA GLY A 314 18.29 -11.95 25.02
C GLY A 314 19.17 -12.46 23.87
N ASP A 315 19.94 -13.51 24.14
CA ASP A 315 20.88 -14.12 23.19
C ASP A 315 20.25 -15.20 22.27
N ASP A 316 18.96 -15.51 22.45
CA ASP A 316 18.23 -16.48 21.60
C ASP A 316 17.65 -15.79 20.35
N TRP A 317 18.54 -15.51 19.39
CA TRP A 317 18.19 -14.86 18.13
C TRP A 317 17.32 -15.71 17.21
N GLU A 318 17.48 -17.04 17.24
CA GLU A 318 16.69 -17.96 16.41
C GLU A 318 15.22 -17.92 16.84
N GLY A 319 14.94 -18.06 18.15
CA GLY A 319 13.58 -17.95 18.68
C GLY A 319 12.96 -16.58 18.40
N LEU A 320 13.74 -15.51 18.52
CA LEU A 320 13.29 -14.14 18.23
C LEU A 320 12.83 -13.98 16.78
N TYR A 321 13.67 -14.34 15.81
CA TYR A 321 13.31 -14.19 14.39
C TYR A 321 12.24 -15.18 13.97
N GLN A 322 12.21 -16.38 14.54
CA GLN A 322 11.13 -17.33 14.33
C GLN A 322 9.79 -16.73 14.77
N SER A 323 9.73 -16.07 15.93
CA SER A 323 8.50 -15.39 16.37
C SER A 323 8.13 -14.19 15.49
N ILE A 324 9.11 -13.44 14.99
CA ILE A 324 8.87 -12.31 14.08
C ILE A 324 8.26 -12.75 12.74
N THR A 325 8.48 -13.99 12.29
CA THR A 325 7.83 -14.50 11.06
C THR A 325 6.30 -14.40 11.13
N GLY A 326 5.73 -14.47 12.34
CA GLY A 326 4.30 -14.25 12.59
C GLY A 326 3.80 -12.88 12.11
N TYR A 327 4.63 -11.84 12.19
CA TYR A 327 4.29 -10.49 11.71
C TYR A 327 3.99 -10.47 10.20
N GLY A 328 4.82 -11.12 9.39
CA GLY A 328 4.60 -11.25 7.94
C GLY A 328 3.35 -12.07 7.61
N LEU A 329 3.09 -13.14 8.37
CA LEU A 329 1.88 -13.95 8.24
C LEU A 329 0.60 -13.14 8.54
N GLY A 330 0.62 -12.35 9.62
CA GLY A 330 -0.48 -11.46 9.99
C GLY A 330 -0.75 -10.42 8.92
N GLY A 331 0.28 -9.72 8.45
CA GLY A 331 0.15 -8.68 7.45
C GLY A 331 -0.39 -9.19 6.11
N SER A 332 0.13 -10.32 5.63
CA SER A 332 -0.28 -10.93 4.36
C SER A 332 -1.68 -11.54 4.39
N SER A 333 -2.10 -12.12 5.52
CA SER A 333 -3.47 -12.63 5.68
C SER A 333 -4.51 -11.51 5.58
N MET A 334 -4.31 -10.39 6.27
CA MET A 334 -5.19 -9.22 6.15
C MET A 334 -5.17 -8.62 4.74
N ALA A 335 -3.98 -8.51 4.12
CA ALA A 335 -3.84 -7.95 2.78
C ALA A 335 -4.58 -8.79 1.73
N LEU A 336 -4.60 -10.12 1.89
CA LEU A 336 -5.32 -11.03 0.99
C LEU A 336 -6.81 -10.72 0.99
N PHE A 337 -7.45 -10.72 2.16
CA PHE A 337 -8.89 -10.45 2.22
C PHE A 337 -9.22 -8.99 1.92
N GLY A 338 -8.32 -8.06 2.25
CA GLY A 338 -8.39 -6.66 1.84
C GLY A 338 -8.55 -6.52 0.33
N ARG A 339 -7.63 -7.12 -0.43
CA ARG A 339 -7.62 -7.08 -1.89
C ARG A 339 -8.76 -7.85 -2.53
N VAL A 340 -9.11 -9.03 -2.02
CA VAL A 340 -10.22 -9.84 -2.56
C VAL A 340 -11.55 -9.15 -2.28
N GLY A 341 -11.81 -8.73 -1.04
CA GLY A 341 -13.06 -8.08 -0.67
C GLY A 341 -13.25 -6.74 -1.38
N GLY A 342 -12.21 -5.89 -1.39
CA GLY A 342 -12.25 -4.63 -2.12
C GLY A 342 -12.33 -4.80 -3.63
N GLY A 343 -11.64 -5.80 -4.19
CA GLY A 343 -11.67 -6.12 -5.62
C GLY A 343 -13.07 -6.55 -6.09
N ILE A 344 -13.74 -7.41 -5.34
CA ILE A 344 -15.13 -7.83 -5.64
C ILE A 344 -16.07 -6.63 -5.57
N TYR A 345 -15.98 -5.81 -4.52
CA TYR A 345 -16.82 -4.63 -4.35
C TYR A 345 -16.67 -3.65 -5.53
N MET A 346 -15.43 -3.31 -5.88
CA MET A 346 -15.13 -2.38 -6.97
C MET A 346 -15.52 -2.96 -8.33
N LYS A 347 -15.21 -4.23 -8.61
CA LYS A 347 -15.50 -4.82 -9.92
C LYS A 347 -16.98 -5.08 -10.16
N ALA A 348 -17.73 -5.47 -9.14
CA ALA A 348 -19.19 -5.59 -9.27
C ALA A 348 -19.83 -4.24 -9.59
N ALA A 349 -19.38 -3.15 -8.96
CA ALA A 349 -19.86 -1.80 -9.24
C ALA A 349 -19.46 -1.32 -10.65
N ASP A 350 -18.19 -1.48 -11.04
CA ASP A 350 -17.63 -1.06 -12.34
C ASP A 350 -18.36 -1.77 -13.50
N VAL A 351 -18.49 -3.10 -13.44
CA VAL A 351 -19.16 -3.89 -14.48
C VAL A 351 -20.66 -3.57 -14.56
N GLY A 352 -21.34 -3.41 -13.41
CA GLY A 352 -22.76 -3.06 -13.38
C GLY A 352 -23.02 -1.66 -13.95
N ALA A 353 -22.19 -0.68 -13.57
CA ALA A 353 -22.32 0.70 -14.04
C ALA A 353 -22.05 0.81 -15.55
N ASP A 354 -21.00 0.17 -16.03
CA ASP A 354 -20.58 0.27 -17.43
C ASP A 354 -21.53 -0.49 -18.38
N LEU A 355 -22.02 -1.68 -18.01
CA LEU A 355 -22.93 -2.44 -18.86
C LEU A 355 -24.27 -1.71 -19.06
N VAL A 356 -24.95 -1.36 -17.96
CA VAL A 356 -26.27 -0.71 -18.05
C VAL A 356 -26.15 0.71 -18.60
N GLY A 357 -25.11 1.45 -18.20
CA GLY A 357 -24.90 2.81 -18.66
C GLY A 357 -24.55 2.90 -20.14
N LYS A 358 -23.44 2.27 -20.53
CA LYS A 358 -22.90 2.42 -21.88
C LYS A 358 -23.62 1.55 -22.90
N VAL A 359 -23.89 0.29 -22.57
CA VAL A 359 -24.38 -0.69 -23.56
C VAL A 359 -25.89 -0.59 -23.72
N GLU A 360 -26.64 -0.52 -22.63
CA GLU A 360 -28.10 -0.52 -22.71
C GLU A 360 -28.69 0.88 -22.90
N ARG A 361 -28.17 1.88 -22.17
CA ARG A 361 -28.75 3.22 -22.10
C ARG A 361 -28.01 4.27 -22.92
N ASN A 362 -26.86 3.94 -23.51
CA ASN A 362 -26.01 4.87 -24.27
C ASN A 362 -25.73 6.20 -23.52
N ILE A 363 -25.61 6.13 -22.19
CA ILE A 363 -25.18 7.28 -21.37
C ILE A 363 -23.66 7.26 -21.18
N PRO A 364 -23.02 8.44 -21.04
CA PRO A 364 -21.58 8.52 -20.86
C PRO A 364 -21.11 7.81 -19.58
N LYS A 365 -19.82 7.46 -19.54
CA LYS A 365 -19.20 6.87 -18.34
C LYS A 365 -19.32 7.85 -17.17
N ASP A 366 -19.56 7.32 -15.98
CA ASP A 366 -19.61 8.07 -14.72
C ASP A 366 -20.72 9.16 -14.69
N ASP A 367 -21.80 8.96 -15.46
CA ASP A 367 -22.95 9.86 -15.48
C ASP A 367 -23.73 9.83 -14.15
N PRO A 368 -24.08 10.99 -13.55
CA PRO A 368 -24.77 11.06 -12.26
C PRO A 368 -26.17 10.44 -12.26
N ARG A 369 -26.76 10.19 -13.45
CA ARG A 369 -28.05 9.51 -13.57
C ARG A 369 -27.95 8.00 -13.33
N ASN A 370 -26.74 7.44 -13.34
CA ASN A 370 -26.51 6.03 -13.09
C ASN A 370 -26.32 5.79 -11.58
N PRO A 371 -27.25 5.07 -10.91
CA PRO A 371 -27.17 4.85 -9.47
C PRO A 371 -25.95 4.02 -9.03
N ALA A 372 -25.30 3.30 -9.96
CA ALA A 372 -24.10 2.51 -9.66
C ALA A 372 -22.81 3.36 -9.55
N VAL A 373 -22.81 4.62 -10.03
CA VAL A 373 -21.60 5.46 -10.08
C VAL A 373 -21.16 5.96 -8.70
N SER A 374 -22.10 6.17 -7.77
CA SER A 374 -21.78 6.59 -6.39
C SER A 374 -20.98 5.55 -5.58
N PHE A 375 -20.86 4.31 -6.08
CA PHE A 375 -20.14 3.23 -5.42
C PHE A 375 -18.65 3.15 -5.80
N TYR A 376 -18.18 3.94 -6.77
CA TYR A 376 -16.80 3.88 -7.26
C TYR A 376 -16.05 5.21 -7.06
N PRO A 377 -14.82 5.21 -6.50
CA PRO A 377 -13.97 6.39 -6.52
C PRO A 377 -13.37 6.61 -7.91
N CYS A 378 -13.74 7.70 -8.59
CA CYS A 378 -13.03 8.20 -9.78
C CYS A 378 -11.60 8.63 -9.46
#